data_AF-A0A8B7DJV8-F1
#
_entry.id   AF-A0A8B7DJV8-F1
#
_cell.length_a   1.000
_cell.length_b   1.000
_cell.length_c   1.000
_cell.angle_alpha   90.00
_cell.angle_beta   90.00
_cell.angle_gamma   90.00
#
_symmetry.space_group_name_H-M   'P 1'
#
loop_
_entity.id
_entity.type
_entity.pdbx_description
1 polymer ?
#
loop_
_entity_poly.entity_id
_entity_poly.type
_entity_poly.pdbx_seq_one_letter_code
_entity_poly.pdbx_strand_id
1 'polypeptide(L)'
;MLTEFCDKADNEIEGVSQLYAGKSFPKRLWLLLSKSLEFNSVIHWSEDGHYVVIPVESYFEQKILHRRKGKIFKTESMKSFVRQLNLYGFHKVQSEKDEEFLSLLRYIDRNQWPQAVFKHPYFIKGRDDLLENVKRRCNIKRKIKNVLQNSVAFDDQNISFQYPVYSNQNMAFITSNNYPLSNSGI
;
A
#
# COMPACT_ATOMS: atom_id res chain seq x y z
N MET A 1 -21.44 41.21 0.67
CA MET A 1 -20.31 40.77 -0.16
C MET A 1 -19.31 39.82 0.54
N LEU A 2 -19.48 39.47 1.82
CA LEU A 2 -18.59 38.49 2.51
C LEU A 2 -19.21 37.08 2.68
N THR A 3 -20.50 36.91 2.40
CA THR A 3 -21.22 35.64 2.56
C THR A 3 -20.97 34.68 1.39
N GLU A 4 -20.91 35.20 0.15
CA GLU A 4 -20.76 34.36 -1.06
C GLU A 4 -19.38 33.69 -1.21
N PHE A 5 -18.35 34.15 -0.51
CA PHE A 5 -17.02 33.55 -0.56
C PHE A 5 -16.91 32.31 0.36
N CYS A 6 -17.67 32.27 1.46
CA CYS A 6 -17.66 31.13 2.39
C CYS A 6 -18.51 29.97 1.84
N ASP A 7 -19.67 30.27 1.26
CA ASP A 7 -20.61 29.27 0.73
C ASP A 7 -20.04 28.46 -0.45
N LYS A 8 -19.16 29.06 -1.27
CA LYS A 8 -18.46 28.35 -2.36
C LYS A 8 -17.40 27.39 -1.82
N ALA A 9 -16.62 27.83 -0.82
CA ALA A 9 -15.59 27.01 -0.21
C ALA A 9 -16.21 25.82 0.55
N ASP A 10 -17.30 26.03 1.29
CA ASP A 10 -17.96 24.95 2.03
C ASP A 10 -18.65 23.92 1.11
N ASN A 11 -19.23 24.35 -0.03
CA ASN A 11 -19.77 23.43 -1.05
C ASN A 11 -18.69 22.58 -1.76
N GLU A 12 -17.53 23.18 -2.10
CA GLU A 12 -16.39 22.43 -2.65
C GLU A 12 -15.85 21.41 -1.62
N ILE A 13 -15.81 21.78 -0.34
CA ILE A 13 -15.31 20.94 0.74
C ILE A 13 -16.23 19.73 1.01
N GLU A 14 -17.55 19.88 0.90
CA GLU A 14 -18.50 18.76 0.97
C GLU A 14 -18.35 17.80 -0.22
N GLY A 15 -18.25 18.34 -1.44
CA GLY A 15 -18.07 17.55 -2.66
C GLY A 15 -16.80 16.68 -2.63
N VAL A 16 -15.71 17.22 -2.10
CA VAL A 16 -14.44 16.50 -1.91
C VAL A 16 -14.63 15.32 -0.95
N SER A 17 -15.29 15.50 0.20
CA SER A 17 -15.51 14.40 1.15
C SER A 17 -16.36 13.28 0.55
N GLN A 18 -17.39 13.64 -0.21
CA GLN A 18 -18.33 12.69 -0.81
C GLN A 18 -17.67 11.82 -1.88
N LEU A 19 -16.75 12.37 -2.68
CA LEU A 19 -16.03 11.63 -3.73
C LEU A 19 -15.21 10.45 -3.17
N TYR A 20 -14.65 10.62 -1.97
CA TYR A 20 -13.80 9.62 -1.31
C TYR A 20 -14.56 8.73 -0.32
N ALA A 21 -15.80 9.06 0.01
CA ALA A 21 -16.65 8.30 0.92
C ALA A 21 -16.89 6.87 0.39
N GLY A 22 -16.84 5.87 1.28
CA GLY A 22 -17.04 4.45 0.94
C GLY A 22 -15.96 3.81 0.06
N LYS A 23 -15.02 4.57 -0.52
CA LYS A 23 -13.96 4.03 -1.39
C LYS A 23 -12.83 3.37 -0.61
N SER A 24 -12.25 2.32 -1.18
CA SER A 24 -11.04 1.65 -0.66
C SER A 24 -9.81 2.58 -0.71
N PHE A 25 -8.75 2.23 0.02
CA PHE A 25 -7.51 3.01 0.01
C PHE A 25 -6.91 3.18 -1.41
N PRO A 26 -6.76 2.12 -2.23
CA PRO A 26 -6.27 2.28 -3.61
C PRO A 26 -7.15 3.19 -4.45
N LYS A 27 -8.48 3.06 -4.34
CA LYS A 27 -9.39 3.90 -5.13
C LYS A 27 -9.33 5.37 -4.70
N ARG A 28 -9.18 5.66 -3.39
CA ARG A 28 -8.97 7.02 -2.89
C ARG A 28 -7.67 7.62 -3.41
N LEU A 29 -6.57 6.86 -3.37
CA LEU A 29 -5.28 7.30 -3.89
C LEU A 29 -5.34 7.59 -5.39
N TRP A 30 -5.98 6.71 -6.16
CA TRP A 30 -6.12 6.89 -7.61
C TRP A 30 -6.96 8.13 -7.95
N LEU A 31 -8.08 8.33 -7.24
CA LEU A 31 -8.92 9.51 -7.40
C LEU A 31 -8.17 10.80 -7.05
N LEU A 32 -7.42 10.80 -5.95
CA LEU A 32 -6.59 11.93 -5.54
C LEU A 32 -5.61 12.32 -6.66
N LEU A 33 -4.90 11.35 -7.21
CA LEU A 33 -3.91 11.57 -8.27
C LEU A 33 -4.52 11.95 -9.63
N SER A 34 -5.79 11.60 -9.88
CA SER A 34 -6.40 11.71 -11.22
C SER A 34 -7.47 12.78 -11.34
N LYS A 35 -8.07 13.21 -10.22
CA LYS A 35 -9.24 14.12 -10.21
C LYS A 35 -9.00 15.40 -9.41
N SER A 36 -7.97 15.46 -8.56
CA SER A 36 -7.70 16.64 -7.75
C SER A 36 -6.45 17.38 -8.22
N LEU A 37 -6.59 18.17 -9.29
CA LEU A 37 -5.50 18.97 -9.87
C LEU A 37 -4.88 19.95 -8.85
N GLU A 38 -5.66 20.40 -7.87
CA GLU A 38 -5.23 21.24 -6.75
C GLU A 38 -4.10 20.62 -5.90
N PHE A 39 -3.92 19.29 -5.94
CA PHE A 39 -2.90 18.59 -5.17
C PHE A 39 -1.70 18.13 -6.00
N ASN A 40 -1.62 18.48 -7.28
CA ASN A 40 -0.52 18.04 -8.16
C ASN A 40 0.86 18.48 -7.66
N SER A 41 0.98 19.60 -6.94
CA SER A 41 2.25 20.03 -6.32
C SER A 41 2.64 19.23 -5.07
N VAL A 42 1.70 18.46 -4.52
CA VAL A 42 1.85 17.72 -3.26
C VAL A 42 2.05 16.23 -3.52
N ILE A 43 1.27 15.68 -4.45
CA ILE A 43 1.30 14.28 -4.85
C ILE A 43 0.79 14.17 -6.28
N HIS A 44 1.54 13.50 -7.14
CA HIS A 44 1.19 13.39 -8.56
C HIS A 44 1.68 12.09 -9.17
N TRP A 45 1.15 11.78 -10.36
CA TRP A 45 1.72 10.75 -11.21
C TRP A 45 3.04 11.23 -11.80
N SER A 46 3.98 10.31 -12.01
CA SER A 46 5.05 10.53 -12.98
C SER A 46 4.49 10.79 -14.39
N GLU A 47 5.33 11.33 -15.28
CA GLU A 47 4.94 11.65 -16.65
C GLU A 47 4.41 10.43 -17.43
N ASP A 48 5.06 9.28 -17.24
CA ASP A 48 4.68 7.99 -17.82
C ASP A 48 3.48 7.32 -17.12
N GLY A 49 3.06 7.82 -15.96
CA GLY A 49 1.86 7.35 -15.24
C GLY A 49 2.02 6.05 -14.45
N HIS A 50 3.24 5.54 -14.25
CA HIS A 50 3.50 4.30 -13.51
C HIS A 50 3.88 4.51 -12.04
N TYR A 51 4.30 5.73 -11.68
CA TYR A 51 4.79 6.04 -10.34
C TYR A 51 3.91 7.06 -9.64
N VAL A 52 3.74 6.85 -8.33
CA VAL A 52 3.18 7.82 -7.40
C VAL A 52 4.33 8.60 -6.79
N VAL A 53 4.37 9.90 -7.03
CA VAL A 53 5.45 10.79 -6.65
C VAL A 53 4.96 11.74 -5.56
N ILE A 54 5.71 11.79 -4.46
CA ILE A 54 5.52 12.75 -3.36
C ILE A 54 6.83 13.56 -3.26
N PRO A 55 6.85 14.80 -3.77
CA PRO A 55 8.06 15.63 -3.75
C PRO A 55 8.58 15.88 -2.34
N VAL A 56 7.69 16.26 -1.41
CA VAL A 56 8.04 16.62 -0.02
C VAL A 56 7.05 15.96 0.94
N GLU A 57 7.53 15.02 1.79
CA GLU A 57 6.66 14.22 2.66
C GLU A 57 5.91 15.08 3.70
N SER A 58 6.58 16.05 4.32
CA SER A 58 5.97 16.93 5.34
C SER A 58 4.85 17.81 4.75
N TYR A 59 5.04 18.28 3.52
CA TYR A 59 4.02 19.06 2.82
C TYR A 59 2.80 18.19 2.48
N PHE A 60 3.01 16.93 2.10
CA PHE A 60 1.94 15.95 1.90
C PHE A 60 1.16 15.68 3.19
N GLU A 61 1.83 15.46 4.32
CA GLU A 61 1.15 15.29 5.61
C GLU A 61 0.26 16.50 5.92
N GLN A 62 0.81 17.71 5.82
CA GLN A 62 0.09 18.94 6.14
C GLN A 62 -1.12 19.18 5.22
N LYS A 63 -0.96 18.98 3.91
CA LYS A 63 -1.99 19.34 2.93
C LYS A 63 -3.03 18.25 2.71
N ILE A 64 -2.69 16.97 2.88
CA ILE A 64 -3.58 15.85 2.58
C ILE A 64 -4.03 15.12 3.85
N LEU A 65 -3.11 14.77 4.76
CA LEU A 65 -3.42 13.92 5.91
C LEU A 65 -4.01 14.71 7.09
N HIS A 66 -3.50 15.91 7.36
CA HIS A 66 -3.94 16.77 8.47
C HIS A 66 -5.19 17.62 8.15
N ARG A 67 -5.86 17.36 7.02
CA ARG A 67 -7.09 18.07 6.66
C ARG A 67 -8.18 17.80 7.71
N ARG A 68 -8.77 18.88 8.24
CA ARG A 68 -9.86 18.80 9.23
C ARG A 68 -11.22 18.54 8.59
N LYS A 69 -11.51 19.22 7.47
CA LYS A 69 -12.67 18.98 6.59
C LYS A 69 -12.18 18.33 5.29
N GLY A 70 -13.01 17.57 4.57
CA GLY A 70 -12.56 17.01 3.29
C GLY A 70 -11.57 15.83 3.43
N LYS A 71 -11.70 14.98 4.47
CA LYS A 71 -10.72 13.92 4.73
C LYS A 71 -10.69 12.88 3.61
N ILE A 72 -9.57 12.86 2.88
CA ILE A 72 -9.33 11.90 1.80
C ILE A 72 -8.92 10.55 2.37
N PHE A 73 -7.99 10.55 3.34
CA PHE A 73 -7.55 9.35 4.04
C PHE A 73 -7.98 9.38 5.51
N LYS A 74 -8.15 8.20 6.09
CA LYS A 74 -8.46 8.05 7.53
C LYS A 74 -7.21 8.21 8.42
N THR A 75 -6.03 8.19 7.81
CA THR A 75 -4.74 8.25 8.50
C THR A 75 -4.25 9.69 8.57
N GLU A 76 -3.63 10.05 9.68
CA GLU A 76 -3.12 11.41 9.90
C GLU A 76 -1.60 11.51 9.79
N SER A 77 -0.87 10.38 9.69
CA SER A 77 0.59 10.37 9.58
C SER A 77 1.10 9.66 8.33
N MET A 78 2.23 10.12 7.81
CA MET A 78 2.92 9.53 6.66
C MET A 78 3.29 8.08 6.93
N LYS A 79 3.73 7.75 8.14
CA LYS A 79 3.99 6.36 8.54
C LYS A 79 2.77 5.45 8.35
N SER A 80 1.59 5.93 8.71
CA SER A 80 0.34 5.18 8.55
C SER A 80 -0.08 5.09 7.08
N PHE A 81 0.13 6.15 6.32
CA PHE A 81 -0.08 6.18 4.87
C PHE A 81 0.82 5.17 4.14
N VAL A 82 2.13 5.18 4.42
CA VAL A 82 3.10 4.20 3.91
C VAL A 82 2.72 2.78 4.32
N ARG A 83 2.19 2.59 5.54
CA ARG A 83 1.68 1.28 5.95
C ARG A 83 0.50 0.81 5.11
N GLN A 84 -0.41 1.71 4.71
CA GLN A 84 -1.49 1.37 3.78
C GLN A 84 -0.91 0.98 2.43
N LEU A 85 0.01 1.77 1.86
CA LEU A 85 0.71 1.43 0.61
C LEU A 85 1.32 0.01 0.68
N ASN A 86 2.08 -0.29 1.72
CA ASN A 86 2.70 -1.61 1.90
C ASN A 86 1.68 -2.75 2.03
N LEU A 87 0.55 -2.52 2.70
CA LEU A 87 -0.54 -3.50 2.80
C LEU A 87 -1.20 -3.79 1.46
N TYR A 88 -1.16 -2.87 0.50
CA TYR A 88 -1.64 -3.08 -0.87
C TYR A 88 -0.52 -3.47 -1.84
N GLY A 89 0.68 -3.71 -1.34
CA GLY A 89 1.80 -4.21 -2.13
C GLY A 89 2.53 -3.18 -2.98
N PHE A 90 2.33 -1.88 -2.70
CA PHE A 90 3.18 -0.85 -3.29
C PHE A 90 4.62 -1.00 -2.77
N HIS A 91 5.57 -0.72 -3.64
CA HIS A 91 6.99 -0.74 -3.32
C HIS A 91 7.56 0.67 -3.40
N LYS A 92 8.33 1.09 -2.38
CA LYS A 92 9.08 2.35 -2.43
C LYS A 92 10.25 2.16 -3.41
N VAL A 93 10.28 2.97 -4.45
CA VAL A 93 11.38 3.03 -5.40
C VAL A 93 12.59 3.59 -4.65
N GLN A 94 13.65 2.81 -4.59
CA GLN A 94 14.92 3.22 -3.99
C GLN A 94 15.87 3.63 -5.10
N SER A 95 16.56 4.75 -4.90
CA SER A 95 17.44 5.40 -5.87
C SER A 95 18.68 4.61 -6.28
N GLU A 96 18.85 3.38 -5.83
CA GLU A 96 20.01 2.54 -6.18
C GLU A 96 19.60 1.26 -6.92
N LYS A 97 18.32 0.91 -6.96
CA LYS A 97 17.85 -0.41 -7.41
C LYS A 97 16.88 -0.39 -8.58
N ASP A 98 16.32 0.77 -8.89
CA ASP A 98 15.36 0.95 -9.97
C ASP A 98 15.98 1.85 -11.07
N GLU A 99 16.73 1.22 -11.98
CA GLU A 99 17.43 1.91 -13.09
C GLU A 99 16.49 2.70 -13.99
N GLU A 100 15.28 2.19 -14.23
CA GLU A 100 14.28 2.82 -15.09
C GLU A 100 13.86 4.21 -14.56
N PHE A 101 13.54 4.29 -13.26
CA PHE A 101 13.17 5.56 -12.64
C PHE A 101 14.39 6.49 -12.47
N LEU A 102 15.58 5.93 -12.22
CA LEU A 102 16.82 6.71 -12.16
C LEU A 102 17.19 7.35 -13.49
N SER A 103 16.98 6.65 -14.60
CA SER A 103 17.18 7.18 -15.94
C SER A 103 16.32 8.43 -16.20
N LEU A 104 15.11 8.49 -15.61
CA LEU A 104 14.25 9.67 -15.70
C LEU A 104 14.76 10.85 -14.85
N LEU A 105 15.40 10.56 -13.71
CA LEU A 105 15.92 11.59 -12.80
C LEU A 105 17.37 12.02 -13.06
N ARG A 106 18.06 11.40 -14.03
CA ARG A 106 19.52 11.58 -14.25
C ARG A 106 19.96 13.02 -14.50
N TYR A 107 19.06 13.88 -14.98
CA TYR A 107 19.33 15.28 -15.30
C TYR A 107 18.83 16.26 -14.23
N ILE A 108 18.22 15.75 -13.15
CA ILE A 108 17.65 16.55 -12.07
C ILE A 108 18.64 16.56 -10.91
N ASP A 109 18.89 17.74 -10.33
CA ASP A 109 19.69 17.88 -9.11
C ASP A 109 19.12 16.98 -8.01
N ARG A 110 19.98 16.26 -7.29
CA ARG A 110 19.57 15.40 -6.17
C ARG A 110 18.79 16.15 -5.10
N ASN A 111 19.05 17.45 -4.92
CA ASN A 111 18.31 18.29 -3.99
C ASN A 111 16.84 18.51 -4.40
N GLN A 112 16.52 18.26 -5.67
CA GLN A 112 15.18 18.37 -6.25
C GLN A 112 14.53 16.99 -6.44
N TRP A 113 15.18 15.91 -6.02
CA TRP A 113 14.59 14.58 -6.09
C TRP A 113 13.36 14.47 -5.18
N PRO A 114 12.32 13.75 -5.61
CA PRO A 114 11.19 13.47 -4.75
C PRO A 114 11.61 12.64 -3.53
N GLN A 115 11.11 13.01 -2.34
CA GLN A 115 11.42 12.30 -1.10
C GLN A 115 10.78 10.90 -1.03
N ALA A 116 9.66 10.69 -1.72
CA ALA A 116 9.05 9.38 -1.82
C ALA A 116 8.44 9.10 -3.19
N VAL A 117 8.78 7.94 -3.73
CA VAL A 117 8.25 7.43 -4.99
C VAL A 117 7.80 6.00 -4.78
N PHE A 118 6.60 5.67 -5.24
CA PHE A 118 6.03 4.34 -5.09
C PHE A 118 5.55 3.81 -6.45
N LYS A 119 5.68 2.50 -6.64
CA LYS A 119 5.15 1.81 -7.82
C LYS A 119 4.31 0.59 -7.43
N HIS A 120 3.37 0.23 -8.30
CA HIS A 120 2.62 -1.01 -8.23
C HIS A 120 2.16 -1.43 -9.64
N PRO A 121 2.30 -2.71 -10.05
CA PRO A 121 2.03 -3.16 -11.43
C PRO A 121 0.62 -2.85 -11.95
N TYR A 122 -0.38 -2.90 -11.08
CA TYR A 122 -1.79 -2.65 -11.43
C TYR A 122 -2.30 -1.25 -11.03
N PHE A 123 -1.41 -0.34 -10.67
CA PHE A 123 -1.78 1.02 -10.27
C PHE A 123 -1.25 2.02 -11.29
N ILE A 124 -1.99 2.21 -12.38
CA ILE A 124 -1.56 2.96 -13.57
C ILE A 124 -2.52 4.13 -13.85
N LYS A 125 -1.96 5.27 -14.25
CA LYS A 125 -2.74 6.45 -14.66
C LYS A 125 -3.70 6.11 -15.81
N GLY A 126 -4.96 6.50 -15.67
CA GLY A 126 -6.00 6.26 -16.69
C GLY A 126 -6.53 4.82 -16.79
N ARG A 127 -5.99 3.88 -16.00
CA ARG A 127 -6.44 2.47 -15.96
C ARG A 127 -7.03 2.14 -14.60
N ASP A 128 -8.22 2.69 -14.34
CA ASP A 128 -8.91 2.43 -13.07
C ASP A 128 -9.56 1.03 -13.00
N ASP A 129 -9.73 0.39 -14.16
CA ASP A 129 -10.11 -1.01 -14.33
C ASP A 129 -9.14 -1.95 -13.59
N LEU A 130 -7.83 -1.65 -13.63
CA LEU A 130 -6.81 -2.49 -13.00
C LEU A 130 -6.82 -2.42 -11.45
N LEU A 131 -7.54 -1.46 -10.85
CA LEU A 131 -7.56 -1.30 -9.40
C LEU A 131 -8.17 -2.50 -8.67
N GLU A 132 -8.98 -3.32 -9.34
CA GLU A 132 -9.51 -4.57 -8.78
C GLU A 132 -8.41 -5.58 -8.40
N ASN A 133 -7.25 -5.47 -9.05
CA ASN A 133 -6.09 -6.32 -8.81
C ASN A 133 -5.18 -5.79 -7.69
N VAL A 134 -5.41 -4.56 -7.22
CA VAL A 134 -4.69 -3.96 -6.07
C VAL A 134 -5.33 -4.45 -4.77
N LYS A 135 -5.09 -5.73 -4.44
CA LYS A 135 -5.69 -6.39 -3.29
C LYS A 135 -4.85 -6.20 -2.03
N ARG A 136 -5.55 -6.04 -0.89
CA ARG A 136 -4.89 -5.95 0.41
C ARG A 136 -4.27 -7.31 0.76
N ARG A 137 -2.98 -7.31 1.08
CA ARG A 137 -2.26 -8.46 1.63
C ARG A 137 -2.83 -8.81 3.01
N CYS A 138 -3.34 -10.02 3.14
CA CYS A 138 -3.80 -10.56 4.41
C CYS A 138 -2.59 -11.08 5.19
N ASN A 139 -2.34 -10.58 6.41
CA ASN A 139 -1.37 -11.22 7.30
C ASN A 139 -1.94 -12.59 7.73
N ILE A 140 -1.61 -13.64 7.00
CA ILE A 140 -1.99 -15.03 7.31
C ILE A 140 -1.58 -15.38 8.76
N LYS A 141 -0.47 -14.82 9.25
CA LYS A 141 0.01 -14.98 10.64
C LYS A 141 -1.01 -14.60 11.73
N ARG A 142 -1.93 -13.65 11.48
CA ARG A 142 -2.99 -13.31 12.46
C ARG A 142 -4.18 -14.26 12.39
N LYS A 143 -4.50 -14.78 11.19
CA LYS A 143 -5.53 -15.83 11.04
C LYS A 143 -5.07 -17.13 11.70
N ILE A 144 -3.80 -17.52 11.51
CA ILE A 144 -3.25 -18.73 12.13
C ILE A 144 -3.22 -18.60 13.67
N LYS A 145 -2.79 -17.47 14.25
CA LYS A 145 -2.83 -17.28 15.72
C LYS A 145 -4.24 -17.38 16.31
N ASN A 146 -5.24 -16.78 15.65
CA ASN A 146 -6.63 -16.83 16.13
C ASN A 146 -7.27 -18.21 15.93
N VAL A 147 -6.86 -18.97 14.90
CA VAL A 147 -7.33 -20.35 14.68
C VAL A 147 -6.67 -21.31 15.69
N LEU A 148 -5.36 -21.18 15.95
CA LEU A 148 -4.63 -22.01 16.90
C LEU A 148 -4.94 -21.70 18.38
N GLN A 149 -5.40 -20.49 18.72
CA GLN A 149 -5.85 -20.16 20.08
C GLN A 149 -7.28 -20.61 20.39
N ASN A 150 -8.09 -20.92 19.37
CA ASN A 150 -9.46 -21.41 19.54
C ASN A 150 -9.58 -22.95 19.46
N SER A 151 -8.48 -23.67 19.19
CA SER A 151 -8.44 -25.13 19.21
C SER A 151 -7.77 -25.60 20.50
N VAL A 152 -8.52 -25.66 21.61
CA VAL A 152 -8.15 -26.49 22.76
C VAL A 152 -8.81 -27.85 22.57
N ALA A 153 -7.99 -28.90 22.65
CA ALA A 153 -8.31 -30.32 22.74
C ALA A 153 -9.04 -30.97 21.55
N PHE A 154 -8.26 -31.55 20.62
CA PHE A 154 -8.63 -32.84 20.02
C PHE A 154 -7.37 -33.70 19.87
N ASP A 155 -7.51 -34.94 20.32
CA ASP A 155 -6.48 -35.96 20.46
C ASP A 155 -5.61 -36.16 19.22
N ASP A 156 -4.33 -36.44 19.51
CA ASP A 156 -3.36 -37.00 18.60
C ASP A 156 -3.92 -38.25 17.91
N GLN A 157 -4.20 -38.17 16.61
CA GLN A 157 -3.75 -39.15 15.63
C GLN A 157 -3.84 -38.54 14.21
N ASN A 158 -2.66 -38.30 13.63
CA ASN A 158 -2.38 -38.56 12.21
C ASN A 158 -3.13 -37.73 11.15
N ILE A 159 -2.66 -36.50 10.87
CA ILE A 159 -2.86 -35.88 9.55
C ILE A 159 -1.56 -35.22 9.10
N SER A 160 -0.90 -35.82 8.09
CA SER A 160 0.21 -35.20 7.38
C SER A 160 -0.31 -34.01 6.58
N PHE A 161 0.09 -32.79 6.96
CA PHE A 161 -0.17 -31.60 6.13
C PHE A 161 1.09 -31.26 5.35
N GLN A 162 1.03 -31.50 4.04
CA GLN A 162 2.08 -31.15 3.09
C GLN A 162 1.94 -29.66 2.74
N TYR A 163 2.93 -28.85 3.13
CA TYR A 163 2.98 -27.44 2.75
C TYR A 163 4.04 -27.23 1.66
N PRO A 164 3.71 -26.59 0.52
CA PRO A 164 4.71 -26.19 -0.46
C PRO A 164 5.50 -24.98 0.06
N VAL A 165 6.82 -25.14 0.14
CA VAL A 165 7.77 -24.05 0.40
C VAL A 165 8.19 -23.47 -0.95
N TYR A 166 7.80 -22.23 -1.23
CA TYR A 166 8.29 -21.51 -2.41
C TYR A 166 9.57 -20.76 -2.05
N SER A 167 10.71 -21.36 -2.39
CA SER A 167 11.98 -20.67 -2.60
C SER A 167 12.40 -20.80 -4.05
N ASN A 168 12.95 -19.72 -4.60
CA ASN A 168 13.25 -19.56 -6.01
C ASN A 168 14.20 -20.64 -6.55
N GLN A 169 13.83 -21.15 -7.73
CA GLN A 169 14.57 -22.04 -8.64
C GLN A 169 14.62 -23.54 -8.25
N ASN A 170 13.83 -24.33 -9.01
CA ASN A 170 13.78 -25.80 -9.17
C ASN A 170 12.90 -26.62 -8.20
N MET A 171 11.90 -27.31 -8.78
CA MET A 171 11.02 -28.28 -8.12
C MET A 171 11.79 -29.58 -7.84
N ALA A 172 11.96 -29.95 -6.57
CA ALA A 172 12.34 -31.30 -6.18
C ALA A 172 11.42 -31.78 -5.04
N PHE A 173 10.86 -32.99 -5.21
CA PHE A 173 10.14 -33.70 -4.15
C PHE A 173 11.15 -34.48 -3.31
N ILE A 174 11.18 -34.25 -2.00
CA ILE A 174 11.92 -35.10 -1.06
C ILE A 174 10.92 -35.64 -0.03
N THR A 175 10.72 -36.95 -0.01
CA THR A 175 10.04 -37.67 1.07
C THR A 175 11.05 -37.91 2.18
N SER A 176 10.87 -37.25 3.32
CA SER A 176 11.67 -37.46 4.53
C SER A 176 11.28 -38.78 5.20
N ASN A 177 12.21 -39.73 5.26
CA ASN A 177 12.13 -40.87 6.18
C ASN A 177 12.69 -40.47 7.56
N ASN A 178 11.81 -40.53 8.56
CA ASN A 178 12.01 -40.88 9.97
C ASN A 178 13.33 -40.50 10.67
N TYR A 179 13.24 -39.53 11.58
CA TYR A 179 14.03 -39.54 12.83
C TYR A 179 13.23 -40.31 13.90
N PRO A 180 13.81 -41.33 14.57
CA PRO A 180 13.15 -42.00 15.68
C PRO A 180 13.18 -41.14 16.94
N LEU A 181 12.03 -41.05 17.61
CA LEU A 181 11.85 -40.45 18.93
C LEU A 181 12.57 -41.26 20.02
N SER A 182 13.00 -40.51 21.03
CA SER A 182 13.61 -40.92 22.29
C SER A 182 12.83 -41.95 23.10
N ASN A 183 13.56 -42.81 23.80
CA ASN A 183 13.24 -43.36 25.12
C ASN A 183 14.54 -43.96 25.70
N SER A 184 14.87 -44.02 26.98
CA SER A 184 14.25 -43.67 28.27
C SER A 184 15.33 -43.94 29.34
N GLY A 185 15.13 -43.49 30.58
CA GLY A 185 16.11 -43.47 31.67
C GLY A 185 16.83 -44.78 32.03
N ILE A 186 18.00 -44.65 32.66
CA ILE A 186 18.27 -44.73 34.11
C ILE A 186 19.44 -43.78 34.41
#